data_AF-A0A6N7PQI7-F1
#
_entry.id   AF-A0A6N7PQI7-F1
#
_cell.length_a   1.000
_cell.length_b   1.000
_cell.length_c   1.000
_cell.angle_alpha   90.00
_cell.angle_beta   90.00
_cell.angle_gamma   90.00
#
_symmetry.space_group_name_H-M   'P 1'
#
loop_
_entity.id
_entity.type
_entity.pdbx_description
1 polymer ?
#
loop_
_entity_poly.entity_id
_entity_poly.type
_entity_poly.pdbx_seq_one_letter_code
_entity_poly.pdbx_strand_id
1 'polypeptide(L)'
;MARVIRIGYFCTGGQTELGARTLESGVRELTAIDAFLRKISPEIAWERAFPAREKPGPKHKPGSAPASFKHPSASGVTGRTLERTMRERLEKYYRGADCKFDAIVLIDDADCRFRDDAHRKSWLEEREQEVRESTARPELPFVALLASPEVESWLLADWEEGFGQEYDSIQVNFCRALEQELLGERPWVRVEAFGGPFDPQKGSCTRKLSTEIQKVLERLAMEKGEAADRRTYTYSKRENGPDMLRRIRPDKAAETCRLMLRPAILALRDLARRASQDPSS
;
A
#
# COMPACT_ATOMS: atom_id res chain seq x y z
N MET A 1 3.10 -29.15 15.31
CA MET A 1 2.61 -28.30 14.19
C MET A 1 3.35 -26.98 14.28
N ALA A 2 3.84 -26.43 13.16
CA ALA A 2 4.46 -25.10 13.18
C ALA A 2 3.43 -24.06 13.64
N ARG A 3 3.86 -23.12 14.50
CA ARG A 3 3.02 -22.02 14.95
C ARG A 3 2.71 -21.12 13.75
N VAL A 4 1.43 -20.85 13.52
CA VAL A 4 1.01 -19.90 12.47
C VAL A 4 1.24 -18.48 12.98
N ILE A 5 2.09 -17.71 12.29
CA ILE A 5 2.29 -16.28 12.60
C ILE A 5 1.05 -15.50 12.17
N ARG A 6 0.53 -14.66 13.06
CA ARG A 6 -0.55 -13.71 12.78
C ARG A 6 0.00 -12.30 12.70
N ILE A 7 -0.13 -11.66 11.54
CA ILE A 7 0.31 -10.27 11.35
C ILE A 7 -0.90 -9.37 11.14
N GLY A 8 -1.04 -8.38 12.02
CA GLY A 8 -2.02 -7.31 11.88
C GLY A 8 -1.47 -6.23 10.96
N TYR A 9 -2.15 -5.93 9.87
CA TYR A 9 -1.70 -4.88 8.94
C TYR A 9 -2.68 -3.70 8.86
N PHE A 10 -2.09 -2.52 8.72
CA PHE A 10 -2.76 -1.23 8.56
C PHE A 10 -2.35 -0.66 7.21
N CYS A 11 -3.35 -0.29 6.42
CA CYS A 11 -3.14 0.24 5.09
C CYS A 11 -4.28 1.21 4.78
N THR A 12 -4.03 2.16 3.89
CA THR A 12 -4.99 3.23 3.61
C THR A 12 -6.32 2.68 3.08
N GLY A 13 -7.39 3.45 3.23
CA GLY A 13 -8.63 3.19 2.50
C GLY A 13 -8.54 3.61 1.02
N GLY A 14 -7.35 3.95 0.52
CA GLY A 14 -7.11 4.25 -0.88
C GLY A 14 -7.75 3.19 -1.75
N GLN A 15 -8.49 3.61 -2.76
CA GLN A 15 -9.46 2.77 -3.47
C GLN A 15 -8.79 1.59 -4.22
N THR A 16 -7.46 1.57 -4.31
CA THR A 16 -6.56 0.46 -4.68
C THR A 16 -6.63 -0.74 -3.74
N GLU A 17 -6.83 -0.50 -2.44
CA GLU A 17 -6.63 -1.48 -1.36
C GLU A 17 -7.94 -2.09 -0.85
N LEU A 18 -9.09 -1.57 -1.28
CA LEU A 18 -10.43 -1.98 -0.83
C LEU A 18 -11.20 -2.82 -1.86
N GLY A 19 -10.57 -3.24 -2.95
CA GLY A 19 -11.16 -4.09 -3.99
C GLY A 19 -11.51 -5.52 -3.56
N ALA A 20 -12.08 -5.72 -2.37
CA ALA A 20 -12.81 -6.94 -2.05
C ALA A 20 -14.15 -6.88 -2.78
N ARG A 21 -14.29 -7.58 -3.91
CA ARG A 21 -15.64 -7.92 -4.39
C ARG A 21 -16.16 -9.03 -3.50
N THR A 22 -17.43 -8.93 -3.13
CA THR A 22 -18.13 -10.11 -2.59
C THR A 22 -18.61 -10.86 -3.81
N LEU A 23 -18.13 -12.09 -4.00
CA LEU A 23 -18.66 -12.95 -5.06
C LEU A 23 -20.13 -13.24 -4.76
N GLU A 24 -20.95 -13.50 -5.79
CA GLU A 24 -22.36 -13.89 -5.62
C GLU A 24 -22.54 -15.11 -4.70
N SER A 25 -21.47 -15.91 -4.53
CA SER A 25 -21.38 -17.05 -3.60
C SER A 25 -21.22 -16.69 -2.12
N GLY A 26 -21.15 -15.40 -1.75
CA GLY A 26 -20.93 -14.95 -0.37
C GLY A 26 -19.49 -15.08 0.11
N VAL A 27 -18.57 -15.59 -0.72
CA VAL A 27 -17.13 -15.63 -0.45
C VAL A 27 -16.54 -14.24 -0.69
N ARG A 28 -15.85 -13.70 0.32
CA ARG A 28 -15.19 -12.39 0.23
C ARG A 28 -13.90 -12.55 -0.55
N GLU A 29 -13.79 -11.92 -1.73
CA GLU A 29 -12.54 -11.88 -2.49
C GLU A 29 -11.46 -11.18 -1.66
N LEU A 30 -10.23 -11.70 -1.74
CA LEU A 30 -9.06 -11.07 -1.13
C LEU A 30 -8.94 -9.64 -1.67
N THR A 31 -8.63 -8.68 -0.79
CA THR A 31 -8.25 -7.35 -1.28
C THR A 31 -6.96 -7.45 -2.09
N ALA A 32 -6.71 -6.48 -2.97
CA ALA A 32 -5.50 -6.51 -3.79
C ALA A 32 -4.21 -6.52 -2.94
N ILE A 33 -4.23 -5.81 -1.81
CA ILE A 33 -3.11 -5.82 -0.86
C ILE A 33 -2.98 -7.17 -0.14
N ASP A 34 -4.10 -7.82 0.25
CA ASP A 34 -4.05 -9.18 0.80
C ASP A 34 -3.41 -10.17 -0.17
N ALA A 35 -3.76 -10.07 -1.46
CA ALA A 35 -3.19 -10.93 -2.50
C ALA A 35 -1.67 -10.70 -2.64
N PHE A 36 -1.24 -9.44 -2.61
CA PHE A 36 0.19 -9.09 -2.65
C PHE A 36 0.94 -9.61 -1.42
N LEU A 37 0.40 -9.40 -0.21
CA LEU A 37 1.01 -9.86 1.04
C LEU A 37 1.16 -11.39 1.10
N ARG A 38 0.16 -12.13 0.62
CA ARG A 38 0.23 -13.60 0.55
C ARG A 38 1.33 -14.12 -0.38
N LYS A 39 1.73 -13.34 -1.39
CA LYS A 39 2.88 -13.68 -2.24
C LYS A 39 4.23 -13.40 -1.56
N ILE A 40 4.28 -12.50 -0.58
CA ILE A 40 5.50 -12.25 0.21
C ILE A 40 5.81 -13.49 1.06
N SER A 41 4.79 -14.01 1.73
CA SER A 41 4.87 -15.16 2.64
C SER A 41 3.46 -15.76 2.80
N PRO A 42 3.18 -16.92 2.16
CA PRO A 42 1.87 -17.58 2.23
C PRO A 42 1.58 -18.24 3.60
N GLU A 43 2.61 -18.51 4.40
CA GLU A 43 2.52 -19.10 5.73
C GLU A 43 2.05 -18.12 6.82
N ILE A 44 2.11 -16.81 6.58
CA ILE A 44 1.59 -15.79 7.49
C ILE A 44 0.06 -15.70 7.37
N ALA A 45 -0.61 -15.72 8.52
CA ALA A 45 -2.01 -15.33 8.65
C ALA A 45 -2.12 -13.80 8.68
N TRP A 46 -2.32 -13.22 7.50
CA TRP A 46 -2.53 -11.78 7.30
C TRP A 46 -3.92 -11.36 7.78
N GLU A 47 -3.97 -10.37 8.66
CA GLU A 47 -5.22 -9.81 9.18
C GLU A 47 -5.26 -8.29 9.02
N ARG A 48 -6.23 -7.79 8.24
CA ARG A 48 -6.46 -6.34 8.14
C ARG A 48 -7.02 -5.80 9.46
N ALA A 49 -6.24 -4.97 10.14
CA ALA A 49 -6.64 -4.37 11.42
C ALA A 49 -7.48 -3.09 11.25
N PHE A 50 -7.54 -2.52 10.04
CA PHE A 50 -8.39 -1.38 9.65
C PHE A 50 -9.80 -1.86 9.22
N PRO A 51 -10.90 -1.15 9.56
CA PRO A 51 -12.22 -1.54 9.07
C PRO A 51 -12.32 -1.21 7.57
N ALA A 52 -12.65 -2.22 6.75
CA ALA A 52 -12.80 -2.07 5.29
C ALA A 52 -13.96 -1.14 4.87
N ARG A 53 -14.83 -0.78 5.82
CA ARG A 53 -15.90 0.22 5.73
C ARG A 53 -16.21 0.63 7.16
N GLU A 54 -16.42 1.91 7.42
CA GLU A 54 -17.20 2.29 8.59
C GLU A 54 -18.53 1.55 8.50
N LYS A 55 -18.84 0.71 9.50
CA LYS A 55 -20.21 0.20 9.60
C LYS A 55 -21.10 1.44 9.68
N PRO A 56 -22.15 1.57 8.84
CA PRO A 56 -23.12 2.62 9.08
C PRO A 56 -23.54 2.48 10.55
N GLY A 57 -23.44 3.58 11.30
CA GLY A 57 -23.88 3.60 12.69
C GLY A 57 -25.32 3.07 12.79
N PRO A 58 -25.77 2.70 14.01
CA PRO A 58 -27.14 2.23 14.21
C PRO A 58 -28.10 3.16 13.46
N LYS A 59 -28.92 2.60 12.55
CA LYS A 59 -29.89 3.39 11.79
C LYS A 59 -30.69 4.22 12.80
N HIS A 60 -30.59 5.54 12.69
CA HIS A 60 -31.34 6.44 13.56
C HIS A 60 -32.84 6.10 13.46
N LYS A 61 -33.52 6.05 14.60
CA LYS A 61 -34.99 5.97 14.63
C LYS A 61 -35.55 7.19 13.87
N PRO A 62 -36.64 7.04 13.09
CA PRO A 62 -37.25 8.17 12.41
C PRO A 62 -37.62 9.26 13.44
N GLY A 63 -37.10 10.48 13.26
CA GLY A 63 -37.43 11.65 14.09
C GLY A 63 -36.33 12.22 14.98
N SER A 64 -35.16 11.58 15.09
CA SER A 64 -34.00 12.19 15.77
C SER A 64 -33.19 13.04 14.80
N ALA A 65 -32.98 14.32 15.14
CA ALA A 65 -32.11 15.22 14.38
C ALA A 65 -30.71 14.60 14.18
N PRO A 66 -30.11 14.71 12.99
CA PRO A 66 -28.81 14.10 12.72
C PRO A 66 -27.76 14.77 13.61
N ALA A 67 -27.13 13.98 14.49
CA ALA A 67 -25.89 14.40 15.12
C ALA A 67 -24.86 14.52 13.99
N SER A 68 -24.50 15.76 13.64
CA SER A 68 -23.55 16.05 12.58
C SER A 68 -22.14 15.68 13.03
N PHE A 69 -21.80 14.39 13.05
CA PHE A 69 -20.42 13.97 12.82
C PHE A 69 -20.13 14.14 11.32
N LYS A 70 -19.93 15.39 10.90
CA LYS A 70 -19.21 15.68 9.65
C LYS A 70 -17.74 15.39 9.94
N HIS A 71 -17.32 14.12 9.85
CA HIS A 71 -15.92 13.86 9.58
C HIS A 71 -15.63 14.28 8.14
N PRO A 72 -14.52 14.97 7.86
CA PRO A 72 -14.26 15.53 6.54
C PRO A 72 -14.13 14.38 5.55
N SER A 73 -14.90 14.47 4.45
CA SER A 73 -14.69 13.88 3.12
C SER A 73 -14.06 12.48 3.01
N ALA A 74 -14.68 11.65 2.16
CA ALA A 74 -14.19 10.36 1.65
C ALA A 74 -12.90 10.47 0.79
N SER A 75 -11.90 11.21 1.26
CA SER A 75 -10.53 11.28 0.74
C SER A 75 -9.66 10.34 1.59
N GLY A 76 -8.89 9.48 0.92
CA GLY A 76 -8.09 8.42 1.53
C GLY A 76 -7.32 8.87 2.77
N VAL A 77 -7.46 8.09 3.85
CA VAL A 77 -6.67 8.23 5.06
C VAL A 77 -5.23 7.81 4.71
N THR A 78 -4.35 8.75 4.39
CA THR A 78 -2.91 8.50 4.12
C THR A 78 -2.02 9.24 5.13
N GLY A 79 -0.76 8.80 5.26
CA GLY A 79 0.25 9.46 6.10
C GLY A 79 -0.13 9.57 7.58
N ARG A 80 -0.01 10.78 8.14
CA ARG A 80 -0.23 11.06 9.58
C ARG A 80 -1.60 10.60 10.10
N THR A 81 -2.63 10.62 9.27
CA THR A 81 -3.96 10.17 9.67
C THR A 81 -4.00 8.65 9.83
N LEU A 82 -3.35 7.91 8.91
CA LEU A 82 -3.24 6.45 9.00
C LEU A 82 -2.45 6.05 10.26
N GLU A 83 -1.32 6.70 10.50
CA GLU A 83 -0.49 6.47 11.70
C GLU A 83 -1.27 6.71 12.99
N ARG A 84 -2.00 7.84 13.08
CA ARG A 84 -2.85 8.14 14.23
C ARG A 84 -3.93 7.07 14.43
N THR A 85 -4.66 6.73 13.38
CA THR A 85 -5.75 5.75 13.48
C THR A 85 -5.23 4.35 13.79
N MET A 86 -4.02 3.99 13.33
CA MET A 86 -3.36 2.75 13.74
C MET A 86 -3.20 2.73 15.27
N ARG A 87 -2.57 3.75 15.86
CA ARG A 87 -2.38 3.82 17.32
C ARG A 87 -3.69 3.75 18.10
N GLU A 88 -4.67 4.57 17.75
CA GLU A 88 -5.98 4.59 18.41
C GLU A 88 -6.67 3.22 18.39
N ARG A 89 -6.52 2.47 17.28
CA ARG A 89 -7.09 1.12 17.17
C ARG A 89 -6.30 0.08 17.94
N LEU A 90 -4.98 0.15 17.91
CA LEU A 90 -4.12 -0.73 18.69
C LEU A 90 -4.43 -0.59 20.19
N GLU A 91 -4.50 0.64 20.68
CA GLU A 91 -4.85 0.94 22.07
C GLU A 91 -6.25 0.46 22.46
N LYS A 92 -7.23 0.65 21.57
CA LYS A 92 -8.63 0.32 21.86
C LYS A 92 -8.97 -1.17 21.77
N TYR A 93 -8.37 -1.91 20.84
CA TYR A 93 -8.82 -3.26 20.50
C TYR A 93 -7.74 -4.34 20.60
N TYR A 94 -6.47 -3.96 20.71
CA TYR A 94 -5.33 -4.90 20.66
C TYR A 94 -4.30 -4.60 21.75
N ARG A 95 -4.78 -4.26 22.95
CA ARG A 95 -3.93 -3.92 24.10
C ARG A 95 -3.78 -5.11 25.05
N GLY A 96 -2.56 -5.33 25.55
CA GLY A 96 -2.24 -6.39 26.50
C GLY A 96 -2.57 -7.78 25.96
N ALA A 97 -3.36 -8.54 26.72
CA ALA A 97 -3.75 -9.90 26.36
C ALA A 97 -4.65 -9.98 25.10
N ASP A 98 -5.31 -8.89 24.71
CA ASP A 98 -6.13 -8.84 23.51
C ASP A 98 -5.29 -8.72 22.22
N CYS A 99 -4.01 -8.39 22.34
CA CYS A 99 -3.09 -8.35 21.21
C CYS A 99 -2.73 -9.78 20.75
N LYS A 100 -3.43 -10.25 19.73
CA LYS A 100 -3.21 -11.57 19.12
C LYS A 100 -2.17 -11.60 18.00
N PHE A 101 -1.52 -10.47 17.72
CA PHE A 101 -0.58 -10.34 16.61
C PHE A 101 0.85 -10.60 17.06
N ASP A 102 1.62 -11.22 16.18
CA ASP A 102 3.05 -11.47 16.33
C ASP A 102 3.90 -10.33 15.77
N ALA A 103 3.32 -9.51 14.88
CA ALA A 103 3.90 -8.27 14.39
C ALA A 103 2.79 -7.34 13.86
N ILE A 104 3.10 -6.05 13.80
CA ILE A 104 2.26 -5.03 13.15
C ILE A 104 2.93 -4.54 11.87
N VAL A 105 2.15 -4.46 10.80
CA VAL A 105 2.59 -3.92 9.51
C VAL A 105 1.86 -2.63 9.18
N LEU A 106 2.60 -1.59 8.79
CA LEU A 106 2.03 -0.38 8.19
C LEU A 106 2.38 -0.35 6.70
N ILE A 107 1.36 -0.18 5.85
CA ILE A 107 1.48 -0.09 4.40
C ILE A 107 1.01 1.30 3.98
N ASP A 108 1.88 2.07 3.34
CA ASP A 108 1.59 3.46 2.95
C ASP A 108 2.49 3.90 1.78
N ASP A 109 2.08 4.95 1.07
CA ASP A 109 2.95 5.64 0.12
C ASP A 109 4.02 6.42 0.91
N ALA A 110 5.30 6.32 0.55
CA ALA A 110 6.37 7.04 1.23
C ALA A 110 6.29 8.54 0.96
N ASP A 111 5.77 8.94 -0.20
CA ASP A 111 5.42 10.33 -0.52
C ASP A 111 6.60 11.30 -0.36
N CYS A 112 7.83 10.81 -0.60
CA CYS A 112 9.10 11.55 -0.43
C CYS A 112 9.33 12.09 1.00
N ARG A 113 8.63 11.58 2.02
CA ARG A 113 8.64 12.14 3.39
C ARG A 113 10.00 12.08 4.10
N PHE A 114 10.89 11.19 3.67
CA PHE A 114 12.21 10.99 4.28
C PHE A 114 13.28 11.82 3.56
N ARG A 115 14.06 12.58 4.32
CA ARG A 115 15.15 13.40 3.78
C ARG A 115 16.38 12.56 3.44
N ASP A 116 16.62 11.55 4.27
CA ASP A 116 17.76 10.65 4.20
C ASP A 116 17.42 9.36 4.97
N ASP A 117 18.37 8.41 4.95
CA ASP A 117 18.24 7.13 5.65
C ASP A 117 18.18 7.28 7.19
N ALA A 118 18.83 8.29 7.76
CA ALA A 118 18.83 8.51 9.20
C ALA A 118 17.44 8.97 9.68
N HIS A 119 16.80 9.90 8.97
CA HIS A 119 15.43 10.33 9.23
C HIS A 119 14.45 9.15 9.10
N ARG A 120 14.63 8.29 8.09
CA ARG A 120 13.82 7.07 7.93
C ARG A 120 13.97 6.13 9.13
N LYS A 121 15.21 5.85 9.56
CA LYS A 121 15.48 4.95 10.70
C LYS A 121 14.87 5.47 11.99
N SER A 122 15.06 6.77 12.29
CA SER A 122 14.42 7.43 13.43
C SER A 122 12.90 7.27 13.39
N TRP A 123 12.28 7.51 12.22
CA TRP A 123 10.83 7.33 12.08
C TRP A 123 10.39 5.88 12.30
N LEU A 124 11.15 4.89 11.81
CA LEU A 124 10.84 3.47 12.04
C LEU A 124 10.91 3.10 13.53
N GLU A 125 11.97 3.53 14.22
CA GLU A 125 12.18 3.30 15.65
C GLU A 125 11.07 3.94 16.50
N GLU A 126 10.71 5.19 16.19
CA GLU A 126 9.60 5.90 16.84
C GLU A 126 8.27 5.17 16.65
N ARG A 127 7.96 4.73 15.42
CA ARG A 127 6.70 4.02 15.14
C ARG A 127 6.66 2.65 15.80
N GLU A 128 7.79 1.95 15.86
CA GLU A 128 7.88 0.69 16.59
C GLU A 128 7.62 0.88 18.09
N GLN A 129 8.22 1.91 18.69
CA GLN A 129 7.98 2.24 20.09
C GLN A 129 6.51 2.59 20.35
N GLU A 130 5.88 3.40 19.49
CA GLU A 130 4.47 3.73 19.60
C GLU A 130 3.55 2.51 19.47
N VAL A 131 3.88 1.55 18.60
CA VAL A 131 3.14 0.29 18.48
C VAL A 131 3.24 -0.52 19.76
N ARG A 132 4.44 -0.65 20.32
CA ARG A 132 4.68 -1.38 21.58
C ARG A 132 3.92 -0.75 22.74
N GLU A 133 3.92 0.58 22.84
CA GLU A 133 3.18 1.34 23.85
C GLU A 133 1.65 1.21 23.68
N SER A 134 1.16 1.36 22.45
CA SER A 134 -0.28 1.28 22.14
C SER A 134 -0.82 -0.12 22.43
N THR A 135 -0.05 -1.16 22.13
CA THR A 135 -0.42 -2.56 22.38
C THR A 135 -0.05 -3.06 23.76
N ALA A 136 0.72 -2.32 24.57
CA ALA A 136 1.31 -2.80 25.82
C ALA A 136 2.09 -4.12 25.65
N ARG A 137 2.81 -4.26 24.53
CA ARG A 137 3.62 -5.44 24.16
C ARG A 137 5.05 -4.99 23.84
N PRO A 138 6.00 -5.06 24.78
CA PRO A 138 7.33 -4.44 24.63
C PRO A 138 8.18 -5.04 23.51
N GLU A 139 7.95 -6.30 23.15
CA GLU A 139 8.70 -7.02 22.13
C GLU A 139 7.95 -7.14 20.79
N LEU A 140 6.80 -6.45 20.63
CA LEU A 140 6.01 -6.57 19.41
C LEU A 140 6.74 -5.88 18.23
N PRO A 141 7.14 -6.61 17.19
CA PRO A 141 7.82 -6.04 16.04
C PRO A 141 6.89 -5.16 15.22
N PHE A 142 7.47 -4.11 14.65
CA PHE A 142 6.82 -3.26 13.66
C PHE A 142 7.57 -3.32 12.32
N VAL A 143 6.82 -3.40 11.22
CA VAL A 143 7.37 -3.35 9.87
C VAL A 143 6.60 -2.33 9.04
N ALA A 144 7.32 -1.37 8.44
CA ALA A 144 6.74 -0.45 7.47
C ALA A 144 7.00 -0.95 6.04
N LEU A 145 5.95 -1.36 5.34
CA LEU A 145 5.96 -1.75 3.93
C LEU A 145 5.62 -0.53 3.07
N LEU A 146 6.60 0.33 2.83
CA LEU A 146 6.38 1.63 2.17
C LEU A 146 6.65 1.59 0.67
N ALA A 147 5.77 2.22 -0.11
CA ALA A 147 5.96 2.39 -1.55
C ALA A 147 6.61 3.73 -1.87
N SER A 148 7.82 3.76 -2.43
CA SER A 148 8.53 5.01 -2.73
C SER A 148 8.59 5.30 -4.23
N PRO A 149 8.22 6.53 -4.67
CA PRO A 149 7.45 7.51 -3.92
C PRO A 149 6.00 7.08 -3.64
N GLU A 150 5.42 6.26 -4.51
CA GLU A 150 4.02 5.81 -4.46
C GLU A 150 3.92 4.33 -4.91
N VAL A 151 2.77 3.68 -4.68
CA VAL A 151 2.51 2.28 -5.11
C VAL A 151 2.79 2.02 -6.59
N GLU A 152 2.63 3.03 -7.46
CA GLU A 152 2.99 2.95 -8.88
C GLU A 152 4.42 2.45 -9.10
N SER A 153 5.35 2.76 -8.20
CA SER A 153 6.72 2.25 -8.27
C SER A 153 6.78 0.74 -8.21
N TRP A 154 5.95 0.11 -7.38
CA TRP A 154 5.85 -1.36 -7.32
C TRP A 154 5.26 -1.92 -8.61
N LEU A 155 4.23 -1.24 -9.14
CA LEU A 155 3.55 -1.66 -10.38
C LEU A 155 4.46 -1.51 -11.61
N LEU A 156 5.31 -0.49 -11.64
CA LEU A 156 6.31 -0.26 -12.68
C LEU A 156 7.48 -1.23 -12.57
N ALA A 157 7.88 -1.60 -11.35
CA ALA A 157 9.02 -2.48 -11.10
C ALA A 157 8.81 -3.91 -11.66
N ASP A 158 7.56 -4.39 -11.69
CA ASP A 158 7.19 -5.62 -12.40
C ASP A 158 6.35 -5.28 -13.63
N TRP A 159 6.97 -4.60 -14.60
CA TRP A 159 6.31 -4.11 -15.82
C TRP A 159 5.43 -5.16 -16.49
N GLU A 160 5.92 -6.39 -16.61
CA GLU A 160 5.22 -7.49 -17.30
C GLU A 160 3.84 -7.77 -16.68
N GLU A 161 3.75 -7.81 -15.35
CA GLU A 161 2.52 -8.15 -14.62
C GLU A 161 1.74 -6.89 -14.17
N GLY A 162 2.40 -5.73 -14.16
CA GLY A 162 1.87 -4.44 -13.79
C GLY A 162 1.36 -3.66 -14.99
N PHE A 163 1.98 -2.50 -15.25
CA PHE A 163 1.55 -1.57 -16.29
C PHE A 163 1.61 -2.15 -17.71
N GLY A 164 2.56 -3.03 -18.02
CA GLY A 164 2.69 -3.65 -19.33
C GLY A 164 1.48 -4.50 -19.69
N GLN A 165 1.00 -5.33 -18.76
CA GLN A 165 -0.22 -6.12 -18.95
C GLN A 165 -1.50 -5.29 -18.86
N GLU A 166 -1.55 -4.31 -17.95
CA GLU A 166 -2.72 -3.43 -17.82
C GLU A 166 -2.98 -2.61 -19.10
N TYR A 167 -1.91 -2.23 -19.79
CA TYR A 167 -1.93 -1.42 -21.01
C TYR A 167 -1.41 -2.22 -22.22
N ASP A 168 -1.73 -3.52 -22.30
CA ASP A 168 -1.22 -4.45 -23.32
C ASP A 168 -1.35 -3.92 -24.76
N SER A 169 -2.49 -3.31 -25.10
CA SER A 169 -2.74 -2.76 -26.44
C SER A 169 -1.80 -1.62 -26.85
N ILE A 170 -1.20 -0.92 -25.88
CA ILE A 170 -0.31 0.22 -26.10
C ILE A 170 1.05 0.05 -25.44
N GLN A 171 1.37 -1.14 -24.91
CA GLN A 171 2.49 -1.36 -24.02
C GLN A 171 3.83 -0.91 -24.61
N VAL A 172 4.06 -1.11 -25.91
CA VAL A 172 5.32 -0.74 -26.58
C VAL A 172 5.50 0.78 -26.61
N ASN A 173 4.45 1.51 -27.00
CA ASN A 173 4.49 2.97 -27.07
C ASN A 173 4.52 3.59 -25.67
N PHE A 174 3.78 3.00 -24.72
CA PHE A 174 3.74 3.47 -23.35
C PHE A 174 5.08 3.27 -22.63
N CYS A 175 5.70 2.09 -22.77
CA CYS A 175 7.04 1.84 -22.23
C CYS A 175 8.05 2.83 -22.80
N ARG A 176 8.07 3.02 -24.13
CA ARG A 176 8.97 3.97 -24.79
C ARG A 176 8.78 5.40 -24.28
N ALA A 177 7.54 5.85 -24.13
CA ALA A 177 7.23 7.17 -23.60
C ALA A 177 7.74 7.34 -22.15
N LEU A 178 7.52 6.35 -21.29
CA LEU A 178 8.03 6.36 -19.92
C LEU A 178 9.56 6.43 -19.91
N GLU A 179 10.23 5.66 -20.77
CA GLU A 179 11.70 5.65 -20.87
C GLU A 179 12.26 6.99 -21.35
N GLN A 180 11.64 7.60 -22.36
CA GLN A 180 12.13 8.85 -22.98
C GLN A 180 11.85 10.09 -22.14
N GLU A 181 10.76 10.11 -21.38
CA GLU A 181 10.25 11.35 -20.80
C GLU A 181 10.25 11.39 -19.28
N LEU A 182 10.23 10.21 -18.63
CA LEU A 182 9.95 10.13 -17.20
C LEU A 182 11.02 9.40 -16.40
N LEU A 183 11.38 8.18 -16.80
CA LEU A 183 12.09 7.22 -15.93
C LEU A 183 13.46 6.80 -16.47
N GLY A 184 13.78 7.08 -17.73
CA GLY A 184 14.99 6.57 -18.38
C GLY A 184 14.89 5.08 -18.71
N GLU A 185 16.02 4.46 -19.04
CA GLU A 185 16.07 3.05 -19.44
C GLU A 185 15.69 2.08 -18.31
N ARG A 186 15.04 0.97 -18.69
CA ARG A 186 14.74 -0.13 -17.76
C ARG A 186 15.98 -0.97 -17.43
N PRO A 187 16.03 -1.60 -16.23
CA PRO A 187 15.04 -1.51 -15.16
C PRO A 187 15.07 -0.14 -14.48
N TRP A 188 13.90 0.40 -14.14
CA TRP A 188 13.74 1.74 -13.53
C TRP A 188 14.18 1.77 -12.06
N VAL A 189 15.42 1.36 -11.77
CA VAL A 189 16.01 1.24 -10.43
C VAL A 189 16.04 2.57 -9.64
N ARG A 190 15.85 3.70 -10.33
CA ARG A 190 15.78 5.03 -9.73
C ARG A 190 14.36 5.51 -9.45
N VAL A 191 13.34 4.69 -9.71
CA VAL A 191 11.93 5.06 -9.50
C VAL A 191 11.66 5.45 -8.04
N GLU A 192 12.36 4.84 -7.07
CA GLU A 192 12.21 5.21 -5.65
C GLU A 192 12.67 6.63 -5.31
N ALA A 193 13.51 7.23 -6.15
CA ALA A 193 13.99 8.61 -6.02
C ALA A 193 13.15 9.60 -6.85
N PHE A 194 12.09 9.12 -7.52
CA PHE A 194 11.18 9.99 -8.25
C PHE A 194 10.39 10.90 -7.28
N GLY A 195 9.99 12.07 -7.76
CA GLY A 195 9.03 12.94 -7.07
C GLY A 195 9.61 14.22 -6.46
N GLY A 196 10.93 14.35 -6.41
CA GLY A 196 11.59 15.56 -5.90
C GLY A 196 11.46 15.72 -4.38
N PRO A 197 11.65 16.94 -3.83
CA PRO A 197 11.54 17.17 -2.39
C PRO A 197 10.10 16.95 -1.90
N PHE A 198 9.98 16.68 -0.59
CA PHE A 198 8.70 16.68 0.12
C PHE A 198 8.08 18.08 0.12
N ASP A 199 6.79 18.17 -0.20
CA ASP A 199 5.97 19.38 -0.10
C ASP A 199 5.10 19.30 1.17
N PRO A 200 5.42 20.06 2.24
CA PRO A 200 4.67 20.01 3.50
C PRO A 200 3.22 20.48 3.38
N GLN A 201 2.89 21.32 2.39
CA GLN A 201 1.53 21.81 2.20
C GLN A 201 0.64 20.73 1.57
N LYS A 202 1.19 19.96 0.62
CA LYS A 202 0.48 18.84 -0.01
C LYS A 202 0.57 17.56 0.79
N GLY A 203 1.58 17.43 1.66
CA GLY A 203 1.87 16.22 2.40
C GLY A 203 2.39 15.08 1.50
N SER A 204 3.01 15.41 0.37
CA SER A 204 3.49 14.44 -0.63
C SER A 204 4.75 14.95 -1.35
N CYS A 205 5.28 14.14 -2.27
CA CYS A 205 6.29 14.60 -3.24
C CYS A 205 5.82 15.85 -4.00
N THR A 206 6.74 16.75 -4.38
CA THR A 206 6.45 17.90 -5.26
C THR A 206 5.92 17.47 -6.63
N ARG A 207 6.40 16.35 -7.17
CA ARG A 207 5.89 15.68 -8.37
C ARG A 207 5.32 14.31 -8.00
N LYS A 208 4.07 14.03 -8.37
CA LYS A 208 3.44 12.72 -8.14
C LYS A 208 3.66 11.81 -9.34
N LEU A 209 4.11 10.58 -9.08
CA LEU A 209 4.38 9.60 -10.13
C LEU A 209 3.09 9.24 -10.88
N SER A 210 2.01 9.04 -10.14
CA SER A 210 0.67 8.83 -10.69
C SER A 210 0.22 9.92 -11.67
N THR A 211 0.43 11.20 -11.33
CA THR A 211 0.09 12.34 -12.20
C THR A 211 0.95 12.37 -13.47
N GLU A 212 2.22 12.04 -13.37
CA GLU A 212 3.13 12.08 -14.52
C GLU A 212 2.87 10.91 -15.49
N ILE A 213 2.49 9.74 -14.95
CA ILE A 213 1.98 8.62 -15.76
C ILE A 213 0.69 9.01 -16.49
N GLN A 214 -0.24 9.69 -15.81
CA GLN A 214 -1.49 10.17 -16.44
C GLN A 214 -1.19 11.12 -17.61
N LYS A 215 -0.25 12.06 -17.45
CA LYS A 215 0.17 12.98 -18.53
C LYS A 215 0.75 12.24 -19.74
N VAL A 216 1.55 11.21 -19.50
CA VAL A 216 2.09 10.36 -20.59
C VAL A 216 0.94 9.70 -21.35
N LEU A 217 -0.01 9.09 -20.65
CA LEU A 217 -1.16 8.44 -21.28
C LEU A 217 -2.06 9.43 -22.02
N GLU A 218 -2.33 10.60 -21.44
CA GLU A 218 -3.10 11.68 -22.08
C GLU A 218 -2.47 12.13 -23.39
N ARG A 219 -1.14 12.31 -23.42
CA ARG A 219 -0.44 12.67 -24.66
C ARG A 219 -0.50 11.55 -25.69
N LEU A 220 -0.29 10.29 -25.30
CA LEU A 220 -0.44 9.15 -26.21
C LEU A 220 -1.86 9.05 -26.78
N ALA A 221 -2.88 9.43 -26.01
CA ALA A 221 -4.25 9.54 -26.50
C ALA A 221 -4.39 10.64 -27.57
N MET A 222 -3.79 11.82 -27.33
CA MET A 222 -3.80 12.93 -28.29
C MET A 222 -3.09 12.55 -29.60
N GLU A 223 -1.94 11.86 -29.52
CA GLU A 223 -1.21 11.36 -30.70
C GLU A 223 -2.03 10.35 -31.50
N LYS A 224 -2.85 9.54 -30.82
CA LYS A 224 -3.74 8.55 -31.44
C LYS A 224 -4.98 9.20 -32.09
N GLY A 225 -5.39 10.38 -31.62
CA GLY A 225 -6.53 11.14 -32.15
C GLY A 225 -7.89 10.48 -31.87
N GLU A 226 -8.84 10.61 -32.79
CA GLU A 226 -10.23 10.13 -32.63
C GLU A 226 -10.35 8.62 -32.42
N ALA A 227 -9.31 7.84 -32.76
CA ALA A 227 -9.26 6.41 -32.54
C ALA A 227 -8.84 6.01 -31.10
N ALA A 228 -8.55 6.98 -30.22
CA ALA A 228 -8.17 6.72 -28.84
C ALA A 228 -9.39 6.28 -28.01
N ASP A 229 -9.39 5.02 -27.55
CA ASP A 229 -10.35 4.57 -26.54
C ASP A 229 -10.00 5.16 -25.17
N ARG A 230 -10.90 5.95 -24.59
CA ARG A 230 -10.67 6.63 -23.32
C ARG A 230 -10.23 5.68 -22.20
N ARG A 231 -10.77 4.45 -22.13
CA ARG A 231 -10.39 3.51 -21.06
C ARG A 231 -8.94 3.05 -21.19
N THR A 232 -8.49 2.83 -22.42
CA THR A 232 -7.11 2.41 -22.74
C THR A 232 -6.07 3.47 -22.37
N TYR A 233 -6.41 4.76 -22.40
CA TYR A 233 -5.46 5.86 -22.16
C TYR A 233 -5.71 6.62 -20.87
N THR A 234 -6.39 6.01 -19.90
CA THR A 234 -6.57 6.60 -18.57
C THR A 234 -5.96 5.70 -17.52
N TYR A 235 -5.34 6.32 -16.52
CA TYR A 235 -4.90 5.64 -15.31
C TYR A 235 -5.60 6.21 -14.09
N SER A 236 -6.16 5.34 -13.27
CA SER A 236 -6.49 5.70 -11.89
C SER A 236 -6.01 4.60 -10.95
N LYS A 237 -5.43 5.05 -9.82
CA LYS A 237 -5.09 4.16 -8.68
C LYS A 237 -6.28 3.23 -8.39
N ARG A 238 -7.49 3.79 -8.26
CA ARG A 238 -8.71 3.05 -7.95
C ARG A 238 -9.01 1.89 -8.90
N GLU A 239 -8.99 2.16 -10.20
CA GLU A 239 -9.56 1.24 -11.19
C GLU A 239 -8.53 0.23 -11.65
N ASN A 240 -7.29 0.68 -11.92
CA ASN A 240 -6.25 -0.16 -12.50
C ASN A 240 -5.34 -0.79 -11.43
N GLY A 241 -5.13 -0.08 -10.33
CA GLY A 241 -4.20 -0.49 -9.28
C GLY A 241 -4.52 -1.84 -8.61
N PRO A 242 -5.80 -2.17 -8.28
CA PRO A 242 -6.12 -3.46 -7.65
C PRO A 242 -5.71 -4.67 -8.50
N ASP A 243 -5.97 -4.64 -9.81
CA ASP A 243 -5.71 -5.78 -10.68
C ASP A 243 -4.21 -5.94 -10.93
N MET A 244 -3.49 -4.84 -11.17
CA MET A 244 -2.02 -4.88 -11.22
C MET A 244 -1.41 -5.38 -9.91
N LEU A 245 -1.86 -4.88 -8.75
CA LEU A 245 -1.31 -5.28 -7.45
C LEU A 245 -1.54 -6.77 -7.15
N ARG A 246 -2.67 -7.33 -7.61
CA ARG A 246 -2.93 -8.78 -7.54
C ARG A 246 -2.03 -9.60 -8.45
N ARG A 247 -1.45 -9.04 -9.50
CA ARG A 247 -0.61 -9.75 -10.49
C ARG A 247 0.88 -9.64 -10.20
N ILE A 248 1.38 -8.44 -9.87
CA ILE A 248 2.81 -8.21 -9.64
C ILE A 248 3.42 -9.14 -8.58
N ARG A 249 4.69 -9.47 -8.79
CA ARG A 249 5.49 -10.34 -7.94
C ARG A 249 6.28 -9.49 -6.93
N PRO A 250 6.15 -9.72 -5.61
CA PRO A 250 6.89 -8.93 -4.62
C PRO A 250 8.41 -8.98 -4.81
N ASP A 251 8.96 -10.10 -5.29
CA ASP A 251 10.40 -10.23 -5.57
C ASP A 251 10.86 -9.33 -6.72
N LYS A 252 10.07 -9.23 -7.79
CA LYS A 252 10.34 -8.30 -8.90
C LYS A 252 10.25 -6.85 -8.47
N ALA A 253 9.25 -6.53 -7.65
CA ALA A 253 9.16 -5.21 -7.04
C ALA A 253 10.39 -4.91 -6.16
N ALA A 254 10.86 -5.88 -5.36
CA ALA A 254 12.03 -5.73 -4.48
C ALA A 254 13.38 -5.66 -5.21
N GLU A 255 13.49 -6.21 -6.42
CA GLU A 255 14.69 -6.08 -7.28
C GLU A 255 14.95 -4.62 -7.66
N THR A 256 13.88 -3.83 -7.82
CA THR A 256 13.90 -2.42 -8.21
C THR A 256 13.77 -1.49 -7.00
N CYS A 257 12.78 -1.73 -6.14
CA CYS A 257 12.50 -0.94 -4.94
C CYS A 257 13.32 -1.44 -3.74
N ARG A 258 14.60 -1.08 -3.72
CA ARG A 258 15.61 -1.61 -2.80
C ARG A 258 15.69 -0.86 -1.47
N LEU A 259 15.25 0.39 -1.44
CA LEU A 259 15.37 1.23 -0.25
C LEU A 259 14.26 0.92 0.74
N MET A 260 13.00 0.92 0.31
CA MET A 260 11.86 0.81 1.22
C MET A 260 11.23 -0.59 1.23
N LEU A 261 10.90 -1.11 0.04
CA LEU A 261 10.13 -2.35 -0.07
C LEU A 261 10.97 -3.58 0.28
N ARG A 262 12.18 -3.69 -0.28
CA ARG A 262 13.02 -4.88 -0.11
C ARG A 262 13.35 -5.19 1.35
N PRO A 263 13.80 -4.24 2.20
CA PRO A 263 14.08 -4.54 3.61
C PRO A 263 12.85 -5.04 4.37
N ALA A 264 11.68 -4.46 4.10
CA ALA A 264 10.42 -4.88 4.71
C ALA A 264 10.02 -6.32 4.30
N ILE A 265 10.13 -6.67 3.02
CA ILE A 265 9.89 -8.05 2.54
C ILE A 265 10.83 -9.05 3.23
N LEU A 266 12.12 -8.70 3.35
CA LEU A 266 13.09 -9.56 4.01
C LEU A 266 12.77 -9.74 5.50
N ALA A 267 12.38 -8.66 6.20
CA ALA A 267 11.97 -8.72 7.60
C ALA A 267 10.75 -9.64 7.81
N LEU A 268 9.73 -9.53 6.94
CA LEU A 268 8.52 -10.34 7.02
C LEU A 268 8.81 -11.84 6.79
N ARG A 269 9.65 -12.15 5.81
CA ARG A 269 10.08 -13.54 5.55
C ARG A 269 10.96 -14.08 6.66
N ASP A 270 11.78 -13.24 7.28
CA ASP A 270 12.60 -13.66 8.42
C ASP A 270 11.74 -13.98 9.65
N LEU A 271 10.71 -13.16 9.94
CA LEU A 271 9.72 -13.46 10.96
C LEU A 271 9.07 -14.82 10.71
N ALA A 272 8.55 -15.06 9.51
CA ALA A 272 7.93 -16.33 9.10
C ALA A 272 8.87 -17.53 9.29
N ARG A 273 10.16 -17.37 8.91
CA ARG A 273 11.17 -18.42 9.06
C ARG A 273 11.44 -18.74 10.53
N ARG A 274 11.57 -17.72 11.39
CA ARG A 274 11.86 -17.92 12.82
C ARG A 274 10.75 -18.70 13.53
N ALA A 275 9.47 -18.39 13.28
CA ALA A 275 8.38 -19.15 13.90
C ALA A 275 8.26 -20.59 13.38
N SER A 276 8.80 -20.87 12.19
CA SER A 276 8.89 -22.24 11.67
C SER A 276 10.00 -23.05 12.34
N GLN A 277 11.01 -22.38 12.88
CA GLN A 277 12.19 -23.00 13.52
C GLN A 277 12.06 -23.13 15.04
N ASP A 278 11.24 -22.30 15.69
CA ASP A 278 10.97 -22.37 17.13
C ASP A 278 9.47 -22.59 17.40
N PRO A 279 9.00 -23.86 17.46
CA PRO A 279 7.61 -24.18 17.77
C PRO A 279 7.24 -24.03 19.26
N SER A 280 8.16 -23.50 20.10
CA SER A 280 8.10 -23.55 21.58
C SER A 280 7.92 -22.19 22.28
N SER A 281 7.90 -21.08 21.54
CA SER A 281 7.67 -19.73 22.07
C SER A 281 6.22 -19.24 21.91
#